data_AF-A0A1E7Q9D2-F1
#
_entry.id   AF-A0A1E7Q9D2-F1
#
_cell.length_a   1.000
_cell.length_b   1.000
_cell.length_c   1.000
_cell.angle_alpha   90.00
_cell.angle_beta   90.00
_cell.angle_gamma   90.00
#
_symmetry.space_group_name_H-M   'P 1'
#
loop_
_entity.id
_entity.type
_entity.pdbx_description
1 polymer ?
#
loop_
_entity_poly.entity_id
_entity_poly.type
_entity_poly.pdbx_seq_one_letter_code
_entity_poly.pdbx_strand_id
1 'polypeptide(L)'
;MKHNLKSPINSQQGVTLIEVLVSVLVLGVGLLGVAGLQTTSIKNTNSSYERTMSMILTENLVELMRSNPNIARTGGYSLTDCTGSTALLTDSWVDSVKAVTTAETCPVVAWDEGDDSYTVTITWSDDRLNSGNSIVMQVLP
;
A
#
# COMPACT_ATOMS: atom_id res chain seq x y z
N MET A 1 12.53 62.60 -55.03
CA MET A 1 11.17 62.45 -54.45
C MET A 1 11.28 61.49 -53.27
N LYS A 2 11.26 61.97 -52.02
CA LYS A 2 11.46 61.14 -50.83
C LYS A 2 10.10 60.89 -50.17
N HIS A 3 9.58 59.67 -50.23
CA HIS A 3 8.35 59.29 -49.52
C HIS A 3 8.67 58.94 -48.06
N ASN A 4 8.14 59.73 -47.13
CA ASN A 4 8.14 59.45 -45.70
C ASN A 4 7.02 58.45 -45.38
N LEU A 5 7.36 57.17 -45.16
CA LEU A 5 6.45 56.19 -44.60
C LEU A 5 6.48 56.31 -43.07
N LYS A 6 5.44 56.90 -42.49
CA LYS A 6 5.26 57.01 -41.05
C LYS A 6 4.70 55.67 -40.54
N SER A 7 5.55 54.84 -39.95
CA SER A 7 5.13 53.60 -39.30
C SER A 7 4.27 53.91 -38.07
N PRO A 8 3.08 53.34 -37.91
CA PRO A 8 2.29 53.51 -36.69
C PRO A 8 2.97 52.74 -35.55
N ILE A 9 3.44 53.46 -34.53
CA ILE A 9 3.89 52.85 -33.28
C ILE A 9 2.62 52.38 -32.55
N ASN A 10 2.40 51.07 -32.53
CA ASN A 10 1.32 50.46 -31.76
C ASN A 10 1.55 50.75 -30.27
N SER A 11 0.54 51.36 -29.63
CA SER A 11 0.51 51.60 -28.19
C SER A 11 0.33 50.28 -27.45
N GLN A 12 1.29 49.92 -26.59
CA GLN A 12 1.18 48.78 -25.70
C GLN A 12 0.11 49.10 -24.64
N GLN A 13 -1.12 48.65 -24.87
CA GLN A 13 -2.18 48.78 -23.87
C GLN A 13 -1.82 47.89 -22.68
N GLY A 14 -1.74 48.48 -21.48
CA GLY A 14 -1.33 47.80 -20.26
C GLY A 14 -2.33 46.73 -19.83
N VAL A 15 -2.12 45.50 -20.31
CA VAL A 15 -2.84 44.27 -19.89
C VAL A 15 -1.88 43.27 -19.23
N THR A 16 -0.62 43.64 -19.01
CA THR A 16 0.45 42.73 -18.55
C THR A 16 0.24 42.24 -17.12
N LEU A 17 -0.29 43.07 -16.22
CA LEU A 17 -0.52 42.67 -14.82
C LEU A 17 -1.64 41.61 -14.72
N ILE A 18 -2.75 41.80 -15.43
CA ILE A 18 -3.87 40.85 -15.40
C ILE A 18 -3.49 39.54 -16.09
N GLU A 19 -2.66 39.58 -17.15
CA GLU A 19 -2.14 38.39 -17.82
C GLU A 19 -1.25 37.54 -16.89
N VAL A 20 -0.37 38.18 -16.11
CA VAL A 20 0.43 37.48 -15.09
C VAL A 20 -0.46 36.93 -13.98
N LEU A 21 -1.48 37.67 -13.55
CA LEU A 21 -2.41 37.24 -12.49
C LEU A 21 -3.21 36.01 -12.93
N VAL A 22 -3.70 36.00 -14.16
CA VAL A 22 -4.37 34.84 -14.76
C VAL A 22 -3.40 33.67 -14.93
N SER A 23 -2.16 33.92 -15.35
CA SER A 23 -1.13 32.87 -15.48
C SER A 23 -0.83 32.21 -14.13
N VAL A 24 -0.64 32.99 -13.06
CA VAL A 24 -0.41 32.46 -11.70
C VAL A 24 -1.65 31.74 -11.18
N LEU A 25 -2.87 32.22 -11.48
CA LEU A 25 -4.11 31.54 -11.13
C LEU A 25 -4.18 30.15 -11.78
N VAL A 26 -3.96 30.06 -13.09
CA VAL A 26 -3.99 28.80 -13.85
C VAL A 26 -2.90 27.84 -13.34
N LEU A 27 -1.68 28.34 -13.10
CA LEU A 27 -0.60 27.55 -12.52
C LEU A 27 -0.94 27.05 -11.12
N GLY A 28 -1.54 27.90 -10.28
CA GLY A 28 -1.97 27.54 -8.93
C GLY A 28 -3.00 26.40 -8.94
N VAL A 29 -4.03 26.50 -9.79
CA VAL A 29 -5.03 25.43 -9.97
C VAL A 29 -4.38 24.14 -10.49
N GLY A 30 -3.46 24.25 -11.45
CA GLY A 30 -2.72 23.10 -11.99
C GLY A 30 -1.91 22.36 -10.92
N LEU A 31 -1.17 23.10 -10.08
CA LEU A 31 -0.36 22.52 -9.00
C LEU A 31 -1.20 21.83 -7.92
N LEU A 32 -2.36 22.41 -7.57
CA LEU A 32 -3.30 21.77 -6.63
C LEU A 32 -3.86 20.47 -7.21
N GLY A 33 -4.14 20.43 -8.52
CA GLY A 33 -4.53 19.20 -9.21
C GLY A 33 -3.47 18.11 -9.10
N VAL A 34 -2.20 18.44 -9.35
CA VAL A 34 -1.08 17.49 -9.23
C VAL A 34 -0.89 17.01 -7.78
N ALA A 35 -1.00 17.89 -6.79
CA ALA A 35 -0.90 17.51 -5.37
C ALA A 35 -2.00 16.53 -4.95
N GLY A 36 -3.23 16.71 -5.46
CA GLY A 36 -4.34 15.77 -5.24
C GLY A 36 -4.07 14.39 -5.83
N LEU A 37 -3.54 14.35 -7.06
CA LEU A 37 -3.16 13.10 -7.72
C LEU A 37 -2.02 12.39 -6.98
N GLN A 38 -1.01 13.14 -6.53
CA GLN A 38 0.11 12.59 -5.77
C GLN A 38 -0.35 11.92 -4.47
N THR A 39 -1.28 12.56 -3.75
CA THR A 39 -1.86 12.01 -2.51
C THR A 39 -2.56 10.67 -2.76
N THR A 40 -3.33 10.58 -3.85
CA THR A 40 -4.04 9.35 -4.24
C THR A 40 -3.05 8.26 -4.67
N SER A 41 -2.02 8.63 -5.42
CA SER A 41 -0.97 7.69 -5.82
C SER A 41 -0.27 7.07 -4.60
N ILE A 42 0.09 7.88 -3.59
CA ILE A 42 0.73 7.38 -2.37
C ILE A 42 -0.19 6.41 -1.61
N LYS A 43 -1.50 6.71 -1.53
CA LYS A 43 -2.48 5.80 -0.93
C LYS A 43 -2.48 4.44 -1.61
N ASN A 44 -2.57 4.43 -2.94
CA ASN A 44 -2.60 3.19 -3.72
C ASN A 44 -1.29 2.40 -3.61
N THR A 45 -0.15 3.09 -3.59
CA THR A 45 1.16 2.45 -3.41
C THR A 45 1.27 1.77 -2.05
N ASN A 46 0.84 2.42 -0.97
CA ASN A 46 0.88 1.84 0.38
C ASN A 46 -0.01 0.59 0.48
N SER A 47 -1.26 0.68 0.01
CA SER A 47 -2.18 -0.47 0.01
C SER A 47 -1.64 -1.65 -0.80
N SER A 48 -1.03 -1.37 -1.96
CA SER A 48 -0.38 -2.40 -2.79
C SER A 48 0.85 -3.01 -2.10
N TYR A 49 1.61 -2.21 -1.36
CA TYR A 49 2.77 -2.63 -0.61
C TYR A 49 2.39 -3.58 0.54
N GLU A 50 1.40 -3.22 1.35
CA GLU A 50 0.89 -4.06 2.45
C GLU A 50 0.42 -5.41 1.94
N ARG A 51 -0.34 -5.42 0.83
CA ARG A 51 -0.81 -6.66 0.20
C ARG A 51 0.35 -7.52 -0.30
N THR A 52 1.32 -6.91 -0.98
CA THR A 52 2.47 -7.63 -1.55
C THR A 52 3.33 -8.24 -0.45
N MET A 53 3.63 -7.46 0.58
CA MET A 53 4.44 -7.93 1.70
C MET A 53 3.70 -8.98 2.54
N SER A 54 2.38 -8.84 2.73
CA SER A 54 1.58 -9.88 3.40
C SER A 54 1.63 -11.21 2.64
N MET A 55 1.54 -11.18 1.30
CA MET A 55 1.69 -12.40 0.48
C MET A 55 3.08 -13.02 0.64
N ILE A 56 4.15 -12.22 0.58
CA ILE A 56 5.53 -12.71 0.79
C ILE A 56 5.68 -13.33 2.18
N LEU A 57 5.12 -12.70 3.21
CA LEU A 57 5.16 -13.22 4.58
C LEU A 57 4.36 -14.52 4.70
N THR A 58 3.20 -14.64 4.07
CA THR A 58 2.47 -15.92 4.03
C THR A 58 3.30 -17.02 3.38
N GLU A 59 3.93 -16.76 2.23
CA GLU A 59 4.82 -17.74 1.57
C GLU A 59 6.01 -18.14 2.45
N ASN A 60 6.60 -17.19 3.18
CA ASN A 60 7.66 -17.51 4.14
C ASN A 60 7.17 -18.45 5.25
N LEU A 61 5.95 -18.25 5.77
CA LEU A 61 5.35 -19.17 6.74
C LEU A 61 5.13 -20.56 6.13
N VAL A 62 4.64 -20.63 4.89
CA VAL A 62 4.48 -21.91 4.18
C VAL A 62 5.82 -22.63 4.07
N GLU A 63 6.89 -21.92 3.74
CA GLU A 63 8.22 -22.51 3.66
C GLU A 63 8.71 -23.03 5.02
N LEU A 64 8.40 -22.34 6.12
CA LEU A 64 8.68 -22.86 7.47
C LEU A 64 7.95 -24.17 7.76
N MET A 65 6.67 -24.29 7.34
CA MET A 65 5.90 -25.52 7.47
C MET A 65 6.50 -26.66 6.64
N ARG A 66 6.86 -26.38 5.37
CA ARG A 66 7.49 -27.35 4.46
C ARG A 66 8.85 -27.82 4.94
N SER A 67 9.59 -26.97 5.64
CA SER A 67 10.86 -27.31 6.28
C SER A 67 10.69 -28.28 7.46
N ASN A 68 9.54 -28.23 8.15
CA ASN A 68 9.23 -29.08 9.30
C ASN A 68 7.90 -29.86 9.12
N PRO A 69 7.81 -30.76 8.12
CA PRO A 69 6.55 -31.39 7.73
C PRO A 69 5.94 -32.25 8.85
N ASN A 70 6.78 -32.83 9.72
CA ASN A 70 6.31 -33.62 10.86
C ASN A 70 5.54 -32.77 11.88
N ILE A 71 5.97 -31.51 12.10
CA ILE A 71 5.30 -30.57 13.01
C ILE A 71 4.08 -29.95 12.31
N ALA A 72 4.20 -29.68 11.00
CA ALA A 72 3.12 -29.13 10.20
C ALA A 72 1.90 -30.07 10.19
N ARG A 73 2.10 -31.38 10.00
CA ARG A 73 1.05 -32.40 10.03
C ARG A 73 0.37 -32.61 11.39
N THR A 74 0.94 -32.08 12.46
CA THR A 74 0.35 -32.15 13.81
C THR A 74 -0.32 -30.84 14.24
N GLY A 75 -0.55 -29.90 13.32
CA GLY A 75 -1.15 -28.61 13.67
C GLY A 75 -0.20 -27.65 14.40
N GLY A 76 1.11 -27.93 14.45
CA GLY A 76 2.05 -27.19 15.29
C GLY A 76 2.26 -25.72 14.92
N TYR A 77 1.88 -25.32 13.71
CA TYR A 77 1.93 -23.93 13.24
C TYR A 77 0.60 -23.17 13.46
N SER A 78 -0.38 -23.78 14.12
CA SER A 78 -1.63 -23.09 14.47
C SER A 78 -1.34 -21.96 15.46
N LEU A 79 -1.81 -20.76 15.12
CA LEU A 79 -1.63 -19.57 15.94
C LEU A 79 -2.85 -18.66 15.83
N THR A 80 -3.46 -18.38 16.98
CA THR A 80 -4.56 -17.42 17.11
C THR A 80 -4.15 -16.23 17.97
N ASP A 81 -2.91 -16.22 18.43
CA ASP A 81 -2.35 -15.21 19.32
C ASP A 81 -1.35 -14.31 18.59
N CYS A 82 -1.00 -13.21 19.23
CA CYS A 82 -0.09 -12.21 18.72
C CYS A 82 1.38 -12.55 19.00
N THR A 83 1.70 -13.78 19.39
CA THR A 83 3.01 -14.14 19.94
C THR A 83 3.72 -15.20 19.14
N GLY A 84 3.00 -16.19 18.61
CA GLY A 84 3.63 -17.32 17.92
C GLY A 84 4.61 -18.10 18.83
N SER A 85 5.55 -18.81 18.22
CA SER A 85 6.50 -19.70 18.89
C SER A 85 7.92 -19.46 18.40
N THR A 86 8.84 -19.17 19.34
CA THR A 86 10.28 -19.03 19.08
C THR A 86 10.90 -20.32 18.55
N ALA A 87 10.39 -21.48 18.96
CA ALA A 87 10.87 -22.79 18.49
C ALA A 87 10.54 -23.04 17.01
N LEU A 88 9.48 -22.40 16.50
CA LEU A 88 9.02 -22.52 15.12
C LEU A 88 9.30 -21.25 14.29
N LEU A 89 10.00 -20.27 14.88
CA LEU A 89 10.28 -18.95 14.32
C LEU A 89 9.01 -18.14 13.96
N THR A 90 7.84 -18.59 14.41
CA THR A 90 6.56 -17.93 14.10
C THR A 90 6.38 -16.64 14.89
N ASP A 91 7.12 -16.45 15.98
CA ASP A 91 7.19 -15.18 16.72
C ASP A 91 7.74 -14.03 15.85
N SER A 92 8.89 -14.26 15.22
CA SER A 92 9.52 -13.29 14.33
C SER A 92 8.68 -12.99 13.08
N TRP A 93 7.93 -14.00 12.62
CA TRP A 93 6.98 -13.86 11.53
C TRP A 93 5.79 -12.99 11.94
N VAL A 94 5.19 -13.22 13.12
CA VAL A 94 4.09 -12.39 13.64
C VAL A 94 4.53 -10.93 13.77
N ASP A 95 5.73 -10.68 14.27
CA ASP A 95 6.28 -9.31 14.38
C ASP A 95 6.49 -8.66 13.00
N SER A 96 6.95 -9.43 12.02
CA SER A 96 7.09 -8.94 10.64
C SER A 96 5.73 -8.59 10.02
N VAL A 97 4.69 -9.39 10.26
CA VAL A 97 3.33 -9.12 9.80
C VAL A 97 2.80 -7.83 10.41
N LYS A 98 2.95 -7.63 11.73
CA LYS A 98 2.51 -6.40 12.41
C LYS A 98 3.26 -5.17 11.88
N ALA A 99 4.57 -5.29 11.68
CA ALA A 99 5.39 -4.19 11.18
C ALA A 99 4.99 -3.74 9.77
N VAL A 100 4.60 -4.68 8.91
CA VAL A 100 4.18 -4.41 7.52
C VAL A 100 2.77 -3.86 7.44
N THR A 101 1.83 -4.48 8.16
CA THR A 101 0.40 -4.20 8.01
C THR A 101 -0.04 -3.01 8.86
N THR A 102 0.76 -2.60 9.85
CA THR A 102 0.37 -1.65 10.89
C THR A 102 -0.93 -2.04 11.61
N ALA A 103 -1.37 -3.30 11.46
CA ALA A 103 -2.64 -3.77 11.95
C ALA A 103 -2.60 -3.95 13.47
N GLU A 104 -3.66 -3.50 14.14
CA GLU A 104 -3.89 -3.84 15.54
C GLU A 104 -4.32 -5.31 15.71
N THR A 105 -4.85 -5.91 14.64
CA THR A 105 -5.29 -7.30 14.60
C THR A 105 -4.13 -8.23 14.26
N CYS A 106 -4.00 -9.30 15.02
CA CYS A 106 -2.94 -10.28 14.81
C CYS A 106 -3.27 -11.26 13.68
N PRO A 107 -2.25 -11.77 12.97
CA PRO A 107 -2.47 -12.82 11.99
C PRO A 107 -3.03 -14.07 12.67
N VAL A 108 -3.83 -14.83 11.94
CA VAL A 108 -4.40 -16.09 12.40
C VAL A 108 -3.97 -17.19 11.44
N VAL A 109 -3.44 -18.28 11.96
CA VAL A 109 -3.18 -19.51 11.23
C VAL A 109 -4.04 -20.59 11.89
N ALA A 110 -5.13 -20.97 11.23
CA ALA A 110 -6.03 -22.00 11.71
C ALA A 110 -5.65 -23.34 11.09
N TRP A 111 -5.59 -24.40 11.90
CA TRP A 111 -5.39 -25.77 11.46
C TRP A 111 -6.73 -26.51 11.35
N ASP A 112 -6.97 -27.18 10.23
CA ASP A 112 -8.09 -28.09 10.03
C ASP A 112 -7.57 -29.53 9.93
N GLU A 113 -7.80 -30.31 10.99
CA GLU A 113 -7.42 -31.73 11.06
C GLU A 113 -8.18 -32.60 10.05
N GLY A 114 -9.38 -32.19 9.63
CA GLY A 114 -10.21 -32.97 8.71
C GLY A 114 -9.74 -32.89 7.26
N ASP A 115 -9.24 -31.73 6.85
CA ASP A 115 -8.76 -31.46 5.49
C ASP A 115 -7.21 -31.47 5.39
N ASP A 116 -6.51 -31.78 6.48
CA ASP A 116 -5.04 -31.72 6.60
C ASP A 116 -4.50 -30.38 6.05
N SER A 117 -5.14 -29.26 6.41
CA SER A 117 -4.84 -27.95 5.82
C SER A 117 -4.81 -26.79 6.82
N TYR A 118 -3.96 -25.80 6.52
CA TYR A 118 -3.85 -24.54 7.24
C TYR A 118 -4.56 -23.42 6.50
N THR A 119 -5.30 -22.59 7.22
CA THR A 119 -5.85 -21.33 6.73
C THR A 119 -5.11 -20.17 7.37
N VAL A 120 -4.28 -19.47 6.59
CA VAL A 120 -3.56 -18.26 7.00
C VAL A 120 -4.41 -17.04 6.67
N THR A 121 -4.74 -16.25 7.69
CA THR A 121 -5.50 -15.00 7.59
C THR A 121 -4.64 -13.86 8.10
N ILE A 122 -4.34 -12.90 7.24
CA ILE A 122 -3.70 -11.64 7.61
C ILE A 122 -4.68 -10.51 7.29
N THR A 123 -4.99 -9.70 8.30
CA THR A 123 -5.98 -8.61 8.21
C THR A 123 -5.32 -7.29 8.56
N TRP A 124 -5.68 -6.24 7.83
CA TRP A 124 -5.25 -4.88 8.10
C TRP A 124 -6.36 -3.86 7.79
N SER A 125 -6.37 -2.74 8.52
CA SER A 125 -7.28 -1.63 8.28
C SER A 125 -6.56 -0.57 7.48
N ASP A 126 -7.14 -0.14 6.34
CA ASP A 126 -6.73 1.10 5.70
C ASP A 126 -7.66 2.22 6.17
N ASP A 127 -7.28 2.89 7.27
CA ASP A 127 -8.03 4.00 7.86
C ASP A 127 -8.21 5.17 6.88
N ARG A 128 -7.38 5.24 5.83
CA ARG A 128 -7.41 6.29 4.80
C ARG A 128 -8.47 6.00 3.73
N LEU A 129 -8.97 4.76 3.69
CA LEU A 129 -9.98 4.25 2.78
C LEU A 129 -11.25 3.76 3.50
N ASN A 130 -11.25 3.69 4.84
CA ASN A 130 -12.32 3.11 5.65
C ASN A 130 -12.69 1.69 5.19
N SER A 131 -11.68 0.90 4.83
CA SER A 131 -11.83 -0.45 4.30
C SER A 131 -10.94 -1.43 5.06
N GLY A 132 -11.53 -2.52 5.56
CA GLY A 132 -10.79 -3.66 6.07
C GLY A 132 -10.34 -4.56 4.92
N ASN A 133 -9.04 -4.79 4.82
CA ASN A 133 -8.44 -5.69 3.85
C ASN A 133 -7.97 -6.96 4.55
N SER A 134 -8.13 -8.10 3.88
CA SER A 134 -7.55 -9.36 4.35
C SER A 134 -7.03 -10.20 3.19
N ILE A 135 -5.98 -10.97 3.47
CA ILE A 135 -5.60 -12.12 2.65
C ILE A 135 -5.91 -13.39 3.41
N VAL A 136 -6.56 -14.32 2.72
CA VAL A 136 -6.85 -15.66 3.23
C VAL A 136 -6.23 -16.65 2.26
N MET A 137 -5.29 -17.46 2.75
CA MET A 137 -4.62 -18.48 1.96
C MET A 137 -4.75 -19.83 2.65
N GLN A 138 -5.24 -20.82 1.90
CA GLN A 138 -5.26 -22.21 2.35
C GLN A 138 -4.00 -22.92 1.87
N VAL A 139 -3.36 -23.68 2.75
CA VAL A 139 -2.05 -24.29 2.55
C VAL A 139 -2.09 -25.72 3.06
N LEU A 140 -1.49 -26.65 2.32
CA LEU A 140 -1.30 -28.03 2.75
C LEU A 140 0.12 -28.20 3.34
N PRO A 141 0.29 -29.00 4.41
CA PRO A 141 1.56 -29.28 5.06
C PRO A 141 2.53 -30.17 4.25
#